data_AF-A0A7K2NCF5-F1
#
_entry.id   AF-A0A7K2NCF5-F1
#
_cell.length_a   1.000
_cell.length_b   1.000
_cell.length_c   1.000
_cell.angle_alpha   90.00
_cell.angle_beta   90.00
_cell.angle_gamma   90.00
#
_symmetry.space_group_name_H-M   'P 1'
#
loop_
_entity.id
_entity.type
_entity.pdbx_description
1 polymer ?
#
loop_
_entity_poly.entity_id
_entity_poly.type
_entity_poly.pdbx_seq_one_letter_code
_entity_poly.pdbx_strand_id
1 'polypeptide(L)'
;MNPLLEAEQAVLGSVLLDPGQLPHLEWLAPDHFYRPVHQALFAALRKLRNDGHPALNEKTVPLSWVTDAVDEAGLHVRGLTAAYAHTLIQSCPRPAHAPVYGRMVLEGAIHRSVTEHAIRLHQAARADALQGEVEGALHYADVLAGVLSELAHRWGTEPRPVAPATPPASAPIAPPQARAGRTAEDERFLLAVLAERPKAMDEVVGWLRPGDFADPAHGQLYRCLGALHHRGEPIDWVTLLWEAQRRGLLADGTVSSDQLTAICDGVGPGSAEWLGELVMRSSVTRTAATSARAIRALAENEALAPGQLINHALHALGPLDEVRTRWQAANGLPTSTPTAPAPSSNGPPPARVHAALARSAPRPVSPPSARPSSAPHPAVARPPSRGHG
;
A
#
# COMPACT_ATOMS: atom_id res chain seq x y z
N MET A 1 23.94 -5.38 11.65
CA MET A 1 23.89 -6.56 10.75
C MET A 1 22.58 -6.48 9.98
N ASN A 2 22.57 -6.80 8.69
CA ASN A 2 21.35 -6.76 7.88
C ASN A 2 20.76 -8.20 7.85
N PRO A 3 19.63 -8.46 8.53
CA PRO A 3 19.09 -9.81 8.68
C PRO A 3 18.65 -10.42 7.34
N LEU A 4 18.20 -9.60 6.39
CA LEU A 4 17.82 -10.06 5.05
C LEU A 4 19.03 -10.58 4.28
N LEU A 5 20.18 -9.92 4.41
CA LEU A 5 21.42 -10.36 3.77
C LEU A 5 21.89 -11.71 4.33
N GLU A 6 21.79 -11.89 5.65
CA GLU A 6 22.11 -13.19 6.28
C GLU A 6 21.18 -14.29 5.80
N ALA A 7 19.88 -14.00 5.62
CA ALA A 7 18.93 -14.94 5.04
C ALA A 7 19.31 -15.33 3.61
N GLU A 8 19.66 -14.37 2.74
CA GLU A 8 20.12 -14.67 1.38
C GLU A 8 21.36 -15.56 1.38
N GLN A 9 22.34 -15.26 2.22
CA GLN A 9 23.56 -16.05 2.34
C GLN A 9 23.26 -17.46 2.84
N ALA A 10 22.36 -17.60 3.83
CA ALA A 10 21.95 -18.89 4.37
C ALA A 10 21.18 -19.75 3.34
N VAL A 11 20.34 -19.14 2.48
CA VAL A 11 19.69 -19.86 1.36
C VAL A 11 20.72 -20.40 0.38
N LEU A 12 21.62 -19.54 -0.10
CA LEU A 12 22.63 -19.96 -1.07
C LEU A 12 23.56 -21.03 -0.48
N GLY A 13 24.03 -20.82 0.75
CA GLY A 13 24.83 -21.82 1.46
C GLY A 13 24.10 -23.14 1.66
N SER A 14 22.79 -23.12 1.94
CA SER A 14 21.99 -24.34 2.09
C SER A 14 21.92 -25.16 0.79
N VAL A 15 21.77 -24.49 -0.36
CA VAL A 15 21.72 -25.14 -1.67
C VAL A 15 23.10 -25.60 -2.14
N LEU A 16 24.16 -24.86 -1.80
CA LEU A 16 25.53 -25.26 -2.09
C LEU A 16 25.95 -26.50 -1.27
N LEU A 17 25.46 -26.63 -0.03
CA LEU A 17 25.69 -27.78 0.85
C LEU A 17 24.82 -28.98 0.51
N ASP A 18 23.57 -28.75 0.09
CA ASP A 18 22.59 -29.78 -0.23
C ASP A 18 21.76 -29.36 -1.46
N PRO A 19 22.15 -29.80 -2.68
CA PRO A 19 21.39 -29.57 -3.90
C PRO A 19 19.95 -30.09 -3.84
N GLY A 20 19.68 -31.08 -2.97
CA GLY A 20 18.35 -31.63 -2.71
C GLY A 20 17.37 -30.62 -2.10
N GLN A 21 17.83 -29.46 -1.64
CA GLN A 21 16.96 -28.37 -1.18
C GLN A 21 16.30 -27.58 -2.32
N LEU A 22 16.86 -27.59 -3.54
CA LEU A 22 16.35 -26.78 -4.66
C LEU A 22 14.89 -27.05 -5.04
N PRO A 23 14.39 -28.31 -5.08
CA PRO A 23 12.96 -28.57 -5.33
C PRO A 23 12.04 -27.93 -4.28
N HIS A 24 12.51 -27.74 -3.04
CA HIS A 24 11.72 -27.08 -1.99
C HIS A 24 11.68 -25.55 -2.14
N LEU A 25 12.48 -24.98 -3.05
CA LEU A 25 12.61 -23.56 -3.32
C LEU A 25 12.08 -23.15 -4.71
N GLU A 26 11.30 -24.00 -5.39
CA GLU A 26 10.79 -23.70 -6.75
C GLU A 26 10.03 -22.38 -6.86
N TRP A 27 9.33 -21.99 -5.79
CA TRP A 27 8.58 -20.74 -5.67
C TRP A 27 9.46 -19.49 -5.46
N LEU A 28 10.74 -19.67 -5.10
CA LEU A 28 11.70 -18.58 -4.97
C LEU A 28 12.32 -18.30 -6.34
N ALA A 29 12.15 -17.09 -6.86
CA ALA A 29 12.78 -16.63 -8.09
C ALA A 29 14.14 -15.99 -7.81
N PRO A 30 15.10 -16.06 -8.75
CA PRO A 30 16.37 -15.33 -8.65
C PRO A 30 16.19 -13.84 -8.32
N ASP A 31 15.23 -13.17 -8.94
CA ASP A 31 14.98 -11.72 -8.76
C ASP A 31 14.53 -11.34 -7.32
N HIS A 32 14.18 -12.32 -6.49
CA HIS A 32 13.87 -12.06 -5.08
C HIS A 32 15.12 -11.74 -4.25
N PHE A 33 16.31 -12.15 -4.69
CA PHE A 33 17.54 -11.76 -4.01
C PHE A 33 17.85 -10.28 -4.27
N TYR A 34 18.28 -9.54 -3.26
CA TYR A 34 18.65 -8.13 -3.35
C TYR A 34 19.97 -7.95 -4.10
N ARG A 35 20.98 -8.80 -3.80
CA ARG A 35 22.30 -8.66 -4.43
C ARG A 35 22.30 -9.31 -5.82
N PRO A 36 22.73 -8.62 -6.89
CA PRO A 36 22.83 -9.21 -8.22
C PRO A 36 23.69 -10.47 -8.26
N VAL A 37 24.76 -10.53 -7.46
CA VAL A 37 25.61 -11.73 -7.32
C VAL A 37 24.83 -12.93 -6.78
N HIS A 38 23.93 -12.71 -5.82
CA HIS A 38 23.08 -13.75 -5.26
C HIS A 38 21.98 -14.19 -6.24
N GLN A 39 21.40 -13.25 -6.99
CA GLN A 39 20.45 -13.55 -8.07
C GLN A 39 21.10 -14.47 -9.10
N ALA A 40 22.28 -14.10 -9.62
CA ALA A 40 23.00 -14.85 -10.63
C ALA A 40 23.40 -16.25 -10.13
N LEU A 41 23.90 -16.36 -8.90
CA LEU A 41 24.27 -17.65 -8.32
C LEU A 41 23.04 -18.56 -8.14
N PHE A 42 21.93 -18.04 -7.64
CA PHE A 42 20.71 -18.85 -7.50
C PHE A 42 20.15 -19.28 -8.86
N ALA A 43 20.22 -18.42 -9.88
CA ALA A 43 19.85 -18.76 -11.26
C ALA A 43 20.73 -19.87 -11.82
N ALA A 44 22.05 -19.80 -11.64
CA ALA A 44 23.00 -20.84 -12.04
C ALA A 44 22.71 -22.17 -11.36
N LEU A 45 22.49 -22.18 -10.04
CA LEU A 45 22.14 -23.39 -9.29
C LEU A 45 20.83 -24.03 -9.80
N ARG A 46 19.82 -23.21 -10.13
CA ARG A 46 18.58 -23.71 -10.75
C ARG A 46 18.81 -24.28 -12.15
N LYS A 47 19.66 -23.63 -12.96
CA LYS A 47 20.02 -24.08 -14.31
C LYS A 47 20.73 -25.44 -14.26
N LEU A 48 21.80 -25.56 -13.48
CA LEU A 48 22.55 -26.81 -13.31
C LEU A 48 21.67 -27.97 -12.85
N ARG A 49 20.71 -27.68 -11.96
CA ARG A 49 19.73 -28.70 -11.56
C ARG A 49 18.85 -29.16 -12.73
N ASN A 50 18.33 -28.22 -13.51
CA ASN A 50 17.47 -28.53 -14.65
C ASN A 50 18.25 -29.30 -15.74
N ASP A 51 19.55 -29.04 -15.86
CA ASP A 51 20.46 -29.72 -16.79
C ASP A 51 20.87 -31.13 -16.28
N GLY A 52 20.44 -31.51 -15.09
CA GLY A 52 20.69 -32.85 -14.53
C GLY A 52 22.13 -33.05 -14.04
N HIS A 53 22.76 -32.00 -13.50
CA HIS A 53 24.15 -32.04 -13.04
C HIS A 53 24.45 -33.27 -12.14
N PRO A 54 25.60 -33.97 -12.32
CA PRO A 54 25.92 -35.24 -11.63
C PRO A 54 25.81 -35.18 -10.10
N ALA A 55 26.13 -34.03 -9.51
CA ALA A 55 26.04 -33.77 -8.07
C ALA A 55 24.68 -34.09 -7.42
N LEU A 56 23.59 -34.13 -8.21
CA LEU A 56 22.25 -34.43 -7.71
C LEU A 56 22.06 -35.90 -7.32
N ASN A 57 22.87 -36.81 -7.88
CA ASN A 57 22.72 -38.26 -7.72
C ASN A 57 23.76 -38.85 -6.76
N GLU A 58 24.71 -38.04 -6.31
CA GLU A 58 25.80 -38.46 -5.44
C GLU A 58 25.42 -38.31 -3.96
N LYS A 59 25.88 -39.22 -3.10
CA LYS A 59 25.64 -39.13 -1.64
C LYS A 59 26.41 -38.00 -0.97
N THR A 60 27.51 -37.58 -1.59
CA THR A 60 28.37 -36.48 -1.13
C THR A 60 28.41 -35.46 -2.24
N VAL A 61 28.19 -34.18 -1.93
CA VAL A 61 28.20 -33.12 -2.94
C VAL A 61 29.62 -32.91 -3.46
N PRO A 62 29.89 -33.14 -4.76
CA PRO A 62 31.22 -32.95 -5.33
C PRO A 62 31.57 -31.47 -5.43
N LEU A 63 32.87 -31.15 -5.42
CA LEU A 63 33.36 -29.77 -5.57
C LEU A 63 32.92 -29.15 -6.90
N SER A 64 32.72 -29.96 -7.95
CA SER A 64 32.23 -29.51 -9.25
C SER A 64 30.90 -28.76 -9.16
N TRP A 65 30.02 -29.15 -8.23
CA TRP A 65 28.76 -28.41 -8.00
C TRP A 65 28.99 -26.93 -7.70
N VAL A 66 29.98 -26.64 -6.85
CA VAL A 66 30.27 -25.27 -6.41
C VAL A 66 31.04 -24.51 -7.48
N THR A 67 32.03 -25.14 -8.11
CA THR A 67 32.83 -24.49 -9.17
C THR A 67 31.98 -24.18 -10.39
N ASP A 68 31.18 -25.14 -10.84
CA ASP A 68 30.37 -24.99 -12.06
C ASP A 68 29.24 -23.97 -11.83
N ALA A 69 28.69 -23.90 -10.61
CA ALA A 69 27.72 -22.87 -10.25
C ALA A 69 28.34 -21.46 -10.23
N VAL A 70 29.58 -21.33 -9.73
CA VAL A 70 30.32 -20.06 -9.74
C VAL A 70 30.70 -19.65 -11.16
N ASP A 71 31.17 -20.58 -11.98
CA ASP A 71 31.56 -20.32 -13.37
C ASP A 71 30.35 -19.90 -14.21
N GLU A 72 29.23 -20.61 -14.09
CA GLU A 72 27.98 -20.29 -14.78
C GLU A 72 27.41 -18.92 -14.34
N ALA A 73 27.41 -18.63 -13.03
CA ALA A 73 26.97 -17.33 -12.54
C ALA A 73 27.93 -16.20 -12.95
N GLY A 74 29.23 -16.49 -13.03
CA GLY A 74 30.28 -15.57 -13.45
C GLY A 74 30.12 -15.05 -14.88
N LEU A 75 29.35 -15.74 -15.73
CA LEU A 75 28.96 -15.25 -17.06
C LEU A 75 28.09 -13.99 -16.99
N HIS A 76 27.35 -13.80 -15.90
CA HIS A 76 26.35 -12.73 -15.76
C HIS A 76 26.78 -11.64 -14.77
N VAL A 77 27.68 -11.95 -13.84
CA VAL A 77 28.13 -11.02 -12.80
C VAL A 77 29.64 -11.07 -12.58
N ARG A 78 30.22 -9.92 -12.25
CA ARG A 78 31.62 -9.82 -11.82
C ARG A 78 31.74 -9.94 -10.31
N GLY A 79 32.85 -10.47 -9.82
CA GLY A 79 33.19 -10.50 -8.40
C GLY A 79 32.69 -11.72 -7.62
N LEU A 80 32.01 -12.68 -8.27
CA LEU A 80 31.77 -13.99 -7.70
C LEU A 80 33.06 -14.82 -7.79
N THR A 81 33.51 -15.39 -6.67
CA THR A 81 34.70 -16.24 -6.60
C THR A 81 34.37 -17.53 -5.84
N ALA A 82 35.13 -18.59 -6.08
CA ALA A 82 35.03 -19.82 -5.30
C ALA A 82 35.20 -19.56 -3.78
N ALA A 83 36.06 -18.61 -3.41
CA ALA A 83 36.22 -18.18 -2.02
C ALA A 83 34.93 -17.59 -1.44
N TYR A 84 34.21 -16.75 -2.20
CA TYR A 84 32.93 -16.21 -1.75
C TYR A 84 31.86 -17.30 -1.61
N ALA A 85 31.82 -18.28 -2.52
CA ALA A 85 30.92 -19.42 -2.40
C ALA A 85 31.19 -20.24 -1.13
N HIS A 86 32.46 -20.42 -0.74
CA HIS A 86 32.81 -21.02 0.54
C HIS A 86 32.34 -20.18 1.74
N THR A 87 32.42 -18.85 1.67
CA THR A 87 31.85 -17.99 2.71
C THR A 87 30.33 -18.19 2.83
N LEU A 88 29.60 -18.30 1.71
CA LEU A 88 28.16 -18.58 1.72
C LEU A 88 27.85 -19.93 2.38
N ILE A 89 28.64 -20.96 2.09
CA ILE A 89 28.55 -22.28 2.74
C ILE A 89 28.72 -22.15 4.26
N GLN A 90 29.71 -21.38 4.72
CA GLN A 90 29.96 -21.14 6.15
C GLN A 90 28.85 -20.32 6.82
N SER A 91 28.18 -19.43 6.08
CA SER A 91 27.05 -18.65 6.57
C SER A 91 25.77 -19.49 6.75
N CYS A 92 25.72 -20.74 6.27
CA CYS A 92 24.55 -21.60 6.44
C CYS A 92 24.60 -22.37 7.76
N PRO A 93 23.69 -22.11 8.73
CA PRO A 93 23.69 -22.83 9.99
C PRO A 93 23.16 -24.26 9.84
N ARG A 94 22.09 -24.43 9.04
CA ARG A 94 21.38 -25.70 8.85
C ARG A 94 20.81 -25.80 7.42
N PRO A 95 21.35 -26.66 6.54
CA PRO A 95 20.85 -26.79 5.17
C PRO A 95 19.37 -27.16 5.07
N ALA A 96 18.89 -28.02 5.96
CA ALA A 96 17.47 -28.44 6.02
C ALA A 96 16.47 -27.29 6.27
N HIS A 97 16.94 -26.11 6.68
CA HIS A 97 16.10 -24.93 6.90
C HIS A 97 15.99 -24.03 5.66
N ALA A 98 16.51 -24.46 4.50
CA ALA A 98 16.47 -23.70 3.24
C ALA A 98 15.10 -23.07 2.95
N PRO A 99 13.95 -23.75 3.11
CA PRO A 99 12.64 -23.16 2.82
C PRO A 99 12.26 -21.99 3.76
N VAL A 100 12.78 -21.99 4.99
CA VAL A 100 12.56 -20.91 5.96
C VAL A 100 13.40 -19.70 5.60
N TYR A 101 14.68 -19.90 5.29
CA TYR A 101 15.55 -18.81 4.83
C TYR A 101 15.04 -18.20 3.52
N GLY A 102 14.56 -19.04 2.59
CA GLY A 102 13.98 -18.59 1.32
C GLY A 102 12.76 -17.70 1.54
N ARG A 103 11.99 -17.96 2.60
CA ARG A 103 10.80 -17.15 2.91
C ARG A 103 11.21 -15.76 3.34
N MET A 104 12.22 -15.64 4.20
CA MET A 104 12.75 -14.34 4.61
C MET A 104 13.26 -13.52 3.41
N VAL A 105 13.90 -14.17 2.44
CA VAL A 105 14.30 -13.53 1.17
C VAL A 105 13.08 -13.05 0.38
N LEU A 106 12.04 -13.89 0.27
CA LEU A 106 10.80 -13.52 -0.41
C LEU A 106 10.07 -12.37 0.31
N GLU A 107 10.04 -12.35 1.64
CA GLU A 107 9.48 -11.25 2.44
C GLU A 107 10.17 -9.93 2.08
N GLY A 108 11.50 -9.90 2.11
CA GLY A 108 12.27 -8.72 1.70
C GLY A 108 12.04 -8.32 0.23
N ALA A 109 11.88 -9.30 -0.66
CA ALA A 109 11.56 -9.05 -2.07
C ALA A 109 10.18 -8.39 -2.24
N ILE A 110 9.17 -8.80 -1.46
CA ILE A 110 7.83 -8.21 -1.47
C ILE A 110 7.90 -6.75 -0.99
N HIS A 111 8.56 -6.48 0.14
CA HIS A 111 8.74 -5.11 0.65
C HIS A 111 9.43 -4.21 -0.38
N ARG A 112 10.51 -4.71 -0.99
CA ARG A 112 11.23 -3.99 -2.06
C ARG A 112 10.34 -3.73 -3.27
N SER A 113 9.63 -4.74 -3.76
CA SER A 113 8.74 -4.62 -4.91
C SER A 113 7.64 -3.58 -4.68
N VAL A 114 6.98 -3.61 -3.52
CA VAL A 114 5.95 -2.62 -3.16
C VAL A 114 6.55 -1.21 -3.07
N THR A 115 7.74 -1.08 -2.46
CA THR A 115 8.47 0.20 -2.37
C THR A 115 8.78 0.78 -3.75
N GLU A 116 9.31 -0.02 -4.67
CA GLU A 116 9.64 0.42 -6.04
C GLU A 116 8.40 0.91 -6.80
N HIS A 117 7.30 0.17 -6.73
CA HIS A 117 6.05 0.54 -7.41
C HIS A 117 5.40 1.78 -6.77
N ALA A 118 5.48 1.92 -5.46
CA ALA A 118 5.04 3.12 -4.76
C ALA A 118 5.87 4.35 -5.17
N ILE A 119 7.19 4.21 -5.34
CA ILE A 119 8.06 5.29 -5.84
C ILE A 119 7.66 5.68 -7.27
N ARG A 120 7.42 4.71 -8.16
CA ARG A 120 6.99 4.98 -9.55
C ARG A 120 5.66 5.73 -9.59
N LEU A 121 4.66 5.29 -8.81
CA LEU A 121 3.38 6.00 -8.70
C LEU A 121 3.57 7.44 -8.18
N HIS A 122 4.40 7.64 -7.16
CA HIS A 122 4.67 8.98 -6.63
C HIS A 122 5.33 9.89 -7.67
N GLN A 123 6.31 9.37 -8.42
CA GLN A 123 7.00 10.11 -9.48
C GLN A 123 6.05 10.47 -10.62
N ALA A 124 5.20 9.53 -11.05
CA ALA A 124 4.19 9.77 -12.08
C ALA A 124 3.17 10.82 -11.63
N ALA A 125 2.63 10.69 -10.43
CA ALA A 125 1.69 11.67 -9.86
C ALA A 125 2.29 13.08 -9.79
N ARG A 126 3.59 13.18 -9.50
CA ARG A 126 4.31 14.47 -9.49
C ARG A 126 4.51 15.03 -10.91
N ALA A 127 4.82 14.19 -11.89
CA ALA A 127 4.96 14.62 -13.29
C ALA A 127 3.61 15.11 -13.84
N ASP A 128 2.56 14.33 -13.63
CA ASP A 128 1.19 14.63 -14.01
C ASP A 128 0.70 15.94 -13.38
N ALA A 129 0.97 16.16 -12.08
CA ALA A 129 0.64 17.42 -11.41
C ALA A 129 1.32 18.64 -12.05
N LEU A 130 2.55 18.49 -12.59
CA LEU A 130 3.25 19.56 -13.29
C LEU A 130 2.63 19.84 -14.67
N GLN A 131 2.16 18.81 -15.36
CA GLN A 131 1.61 18.90 -16.72
C GLN A 131 0.10 19.20 -16.74
N GLY A 132 -0.62 19.00 -15.63
CA GLY A 132 -2.08 19.09 -15.60
C GLY A 132 -2.77 17.85 -16.19
N GLU A 133 -2.04 16.74 -16.23
CA GLU A 133 -2.49 15.43 -16.71
C GLU A 133 -2.82 14.51 -15.53
N VAL A 134 -3.41 13.35 -15.82
CA VAL A 134 -3.74 12.32 -14.80
C VAL A 134 -3.41 10.89 -15.25
N GLU A 135 -3.11 10.68 -16.53
CA GLU A 135 -2.98 9.35 -17.13
C GLU A 135 -1.86 8.53 -16.51
N GLY A 136 -0.70 9.15 -16.26
CA GLY A 136 0.45 8.47 -15.67
C GLY A 136 0.17 7.99 -14.25
N ALA A 137 -0.41 8.85 -13.42
CA ALA A 137 -0.79 8.53 -12.05
C ALA A 137 -1.78 7.38 -11.99
N LEU A 138 -2.79 7.39 -12.86
CA LEU A 138 -3.78 6.32 -12.93
C LEU A 138 -3.17 5.01 -13.43
N HIS A 139 -2.32 5.06 -14.46
CA HIS A 139 -1.62 3.89 -15.00
C HIS A 139 -0.75 3.20 -13.93
N TYR A 140 0.11 3.96 -13.24
CA TYR A 140 0.97 3.36 -12.21
C TYR A 140 0.20 2.91 -10.97
N ALA A 141 -0.97 3.48 -10.70
CA ALA A 141 -1.85 2.99 -9.64
C ALA A 141 -2.45 1.62 -10.01
N ASP A 142 -2.85 1.44 -11.27
CA ASP A 142 -3.35 0.15 -11.77
C ASP A 142 -2.25 -0.92 -11.75
N VAL A 143 -1.04 -0.57 -12.18
CA VAL A 143 0.12 -1.46 -12.11
C VAL A 143 0.39 -1.87 -10.66
N LEU A 144 0.39 -0.92 -9.72
CA LEU A 144 0.61 -1.21 -8.30
C LEU A 144 -0.51 -2.09 -7.72
N ALA A 145 -1.77 -1.83 -8.03
CA ALA A 145 -2.90 -2.67 -7.60
C ALA A 145 -2.81 -4.10 -8.15
N GLY A 146 -2.40 -4.24 -9.42
CA GLY A 146 -2.15 -5.54 -10.06
C GLY A 146 -1.01 -6.30 -9.38
N VAL A 147 0.11 -5.64 -9.10
CA VAL A 147 1.26 -6.22 -8.38
C VAL A 147 0.86 -6.65 -6.97
N LEU A 148 0.12 -5.83 -6.22
CA LEU A 148 -0.37 -6.18 -4.88
C LEU A 148 -1.27 -7.42 -4.92
N SER A 149 -2.15 -7.52 -5.92
CA SER A 149 -3.06 -8.66 -6.10
C SER A 149 -2.30 -9.94 -6.44
N GLU A 150 -1.31 -9.86 -7.33
CA GLU A 150 -0.44 -10.99 -7.68
C GLU A 150 0.39 -11.46 -6.47
N LEU A 151 0.97 -10.52 -5.71
CA LEU A 151 1.70 -10.83 -4.49
C LEU A 151 0.78 -11.48 -3.44
N ALA A 152 -0.47 -11.02 -3.31
CA ALA A 152 -1.45 -11.62 -2.41
C ALA A 152 -1.72 -13.08 -2.77
N HIS A 153 -1.94 -13.36 -4.06
CA HIS A 153 -2.19 -14.70 -4.57
C HIS A 153 -0.99 -15.63 -4.31
N ARG A 154 0.23 -15.16 -4.66
CA ARG A 154 1.48 -15.92 -4.45
C ARG A 154 1.79 -16.16 -2.97
N TRP A 155 1.46 -15.20 -2.11
CA TRP A 155 1.64 -15.31 -0.66
C TRP A 155 0.53 -16.11 0.04
N GLY A 156 -0.58 -16.41 -0.65
CA GLY A 156 -1.70 -17.16 -0.10
C GLY A 156 -2.58 -16.35 0.86
N THR A 157 -2.60 -15.03 0.72
CA THR A 157 -3.49 -14.13 1.48
C THR A 157 -4.64 -13.66 0.61
N GLU A 158 -5.86 -13.66 1.16
CA GLU A 158 -7.00 -13.05 0.48
C GLU A 158 -6.78 -11.53 0.39
N PRO A 159 -6.78 -10.95 -0.83
CA PRO A 159 -6.61 -9.52 -1.00
C PRO A 159 -7.85 -8.80 -0.46
N ARG A 160 -7.70 -8.11 0.67
CA ARG A 160 -8.76 -7.31 1.28
C ARG A 160 -8.22 -5.95 1.70
N PRO A 161 -8.86 -4.84 1.30
CA PRO A 161 -8.52 -3.53 1.84
C PRO A 161 -8.79 -3.50 3.34
N VAL A 162 -7.74 -3.46 4.16
CA VAL A 162 -7.86 -3.35 5.62
C VAL A 162 -7.09 -2.12 6.08
N ALA A 163 -7.73 -1.28 6.88
CA ALA A 163 -7.07 -0.10 7.43
C ALA A 163 -6.02 -0.49 8.47
N PRO A 164 -4.82 0.13 8.47
CA PRO A 164 -3.87 -0.06 9.55
C PRO A 164 -4.45 0.49 10.86
N ALA A 165 -4.22 -0.22 11.96
CA ALA A 165 -4.68 0.22 13.29
C ALA A 165 -4.09 1.59 13.71
N THR A 166 -2.90 1.90 13.22
CA THR A 166 -2.25 3.20 13.38
C THR A 166 -1.85 3.71 11.99
N PRO A 167 -2.35 4.87 11.54
CA PRO A 167 -1.94 5.43 10.26
C PRO A 167 -0.43 5.73 10.30
N PRO A 168 0.32 5.42 9.22
CA PRO A 168 1.73 5.76 9.17
C PRO A 168 1.89 7.29 9.25
N ALA A 169 2.82 7.75 10.09
CA ALA A 169 3.15 9.16 10.21
C ALA A 169 3.83 9.64 8.90
N SER A 170 3.03 10.02 7.91
CA SER A 170 3.53 10.67 6.71
C SER A 170 3.54 12.17 6.95
N ALA A 171 4.72 12.77 7.04
CA ALA A 171 4.84 14.21 7.08
C ALA A 171 4.22 14.79 5.78
N PRO A 172 3.33 15.80 5.87
CA PRO A 172 2.86 16.49 4.68
C PRO A 172 4.05 17.20 4.03
N ILE A 173 4.42 16.77 2.82
CA ILE A 173 5.38 17.52 2.01
C ILE A 173 4.57 18.58 1.28
N ALA A 174 4.88 19.84 1.57
CA ALA A 174 4.26 20.96 0.88
C ALA A 174 4.53 20.87 -0.63
N PRO A 175 3.52 21.02 -1.49
CA PRO A 175 3.73 21.11 -2.93
C PRO A 175 4.64 22.30 -3.26
N PRO A 176 5.29 22.33 -4.44
CA PRO A 176 6.06 23.47 -4.89
C PRO A 176 5.20 24.75 -4.84
N GLN A 177 5.68 25.78 -4.16
CA GLN A 177 4.91 27.00 -3.84
C GLN A 177 4.27 27.65 -5.07
N ALA A 178 4.97 27.67 -6.21
CA ALA A 178 4.46 28.25 -7.45
C ALA A 178 3.23 27.51 -8.03
N ARG A 179 3.13 26.19 -7.85
CA ARG A 179 1.98 25.39 -8.31
C ARG A 179 0.85 25.45 -7.29
N ALA A 180 1.19 25.45 -6.00
CA ALA A 180 0.23 25.68 -4.92
C ALA A 180 -0.53 27.01 -5.13
N GLY A 181 0.17 28.05 -5.58
CA GLY A 181 -0.43 29.32 -5.98
C GLY A 181 -1.46 29.17 -7.11
N ARG A 182 -1.10 28.51 -8.22
CA ARG A 182 -2.04 28.30 -9.35
C ARG A 182 -3.26 27.46 -8.96
N THR A 183 -3.06 26.33 -8.27
CA THR A 183 -4.19 25.50 -7.81
C THR A 183 -5.10 26.29 -6.86
N ALA A 184 -4.53 27.09 -5.95
CA ALA A 184 -5.32 27.94 -5.07
C ALA A 184 -6.08 29.05 -5.83
N GLU A 185 -5.48 29.61 -6.88
CA GLU A 185 -6.15 30.55 -7.79
C GLU A 185 -7.31 29.87 -8.53
N ASP A 186 -7.09 28.69 -9.11
CA ASP A 186 -8.11 27.91 -9.81
C ASP A 186 -9.30 27.57 -8.90
N GLU A 187 -9.02 27.15 -7.66
CA GLU A 187 -10.03 26.87 -6.63
C GLU A 187 -10.79 28.13 -6.22
N ARG A 188 -10.09 29.26 -6.05
CA ARG A 188 -10.73 30.54 -5.71
C ARG A 188 -11.62 31.03 -6.85
N PHE A 189 -11.19 30.88 -8.11
CA PHE A 189 -12.01 31.21 -9.26
C PHE A 189 -13.27 30.34 -9.33
N LEU A 190 -13.15 29.03 -9.05
CA LEU A 190 -14.31 28.15 -8.98
C LEU A 190 -15.32 28.64 -7.94
N LEU A 191 -14.85 28.93 -6.72
CA LEU A 191 -15.71 29.42 -5.65
C LEU A 191 -16.38 30.75 -6.00
N ALA A 192 -15.67 31.66 -6.68
CA ALA A 192 -16.21 32.93 -7.15
C ALA A 192 -17.31 32.73 -8.22
N VAL A 193 -17.08 31.85 -9.21
CA VAL A 193 -18.11 31.50 -10.22
C VAL A 193 -19.36 30.93 -9.54
N LEU A 194 -19.18 30.04 -8.55
CA LEU A 194 -20.30 29.42 -7.83
C LEU A 194 -21.06 30.40 -6.94
N ALA A 195 -20.38 31.41 -6.38
CA ALA A 195 -21.01 32.49 -5.62
C ALA A 195 -21.79 33.46 -6.53
N GLU A 196 -21.23 33.83 -7.68
CA GLU A 196 -21.87 34.70 -8.68
C GLU A 196 -23.07 34.01 -9.35
N ARG A 197 -22.95 32.71 -9.65
CA ARG A 197 -23.96 31.92 -10.40
C ARG A 197 -24.33 30.66 -9.63
N PRO A 198 -25.26 30.75 -8.65
CA PRO A 198 -25.67 29.61 -7.83
C PRO A 198 -26.13 28.39 -8.63
N LYS A 199 -26.78 28.61 -9.79
CA LYS A 199 -27.22 27.53 -10.68
C LYS A 199 -26.08 26.69 -11.25
N ALA A 200 -24.87 27.25 -11.36
CA ALA A 200 -23.70 26.51 -11.83
C ALA A 200 -23.24 25.44 -10.82
N MET A 201 -23.77 25.45 -9.59
CA MET A 201 -23.55 24.39 -8.62
C MET A 201 -24.06 23.03 -9.11
N ASP A 202 -25.14 23.01 -9.90
CA ASP A 202 -25.73 21.79 -10.44
C ASP A 202 -24.77 21.06 -11.40
N GLU A 203 -23.85 21.79 -12.04
CA GLU A 203 -22.83 21.24 -12.94
C GLU A 203 -21.76 20.42 -12.18
N VAL A 204 -21.45 20.80 -10.93
CA VAL A 204 -20.29 20.26 -10.18
C VAL A 204 -20.68 19.37 -9.01
N VAL A 205 -21.85 19.56 -8.39
CA VAL A 205 -22.25 18.89 -7.13
C VAL A 205 -22.34 17.36 -7.27
N GLY A 206 -22.60 16.85 -8.47
CA GLY A 206 -22.69 15.41 -8.74
C GLY A 206 -21.38 14.67 -8.44
N TRP A 207 -20.24 15.28 -8.73
CA TRP A 207 -18.94 14.61 -8.75
C TRP A 207 -17.85 15.30 -7.93
N LEU A 208 -17.91 16.62 -7.71
CA LEU A 208 -16.94 17.35 -6.89
C LEU A 208 -17.30 17.25 -5.40
N ARG A 209 -16.28 17.13 -4.53
CA ARG A 209 -16.45 17.03 -3.08
C ARG A 209 -15.53 18.04 -2.38
N PRO A 210 -15.87 18.44 -1.13
CA PRO A 210 -15.02 19.32 -0.32
C PRO A 210 -13.57 18.85 -0.16
N GLY A 211 -13.32 17.53 -0.17
CA GLY A 211 -11.98 16.96 -0.04
C GLY A 211 -11.11 17.07 -1.30
N ASP A 212 -11.68 17.47 -2.44
CA ASP A 212 -10.93 17.63 -3.70
C ASP A 212 -10.15 18.94 -3.78
N PHE A 213 -10.51 19.91 -2.94
CA PHE A 213 -9.75 21.15 -2.79
C PHE A 213 -8.44 20.87 -2.07
N ALA A 214 -7.35 21.43 -2.60
CA ALA A 214 -6.02 21.40 -2.00
C ALA A 214 -5.98 22.28 -0.74
N ASP A 215 -6.66 23.43 -0.76
CA ASP A 215 -6.85 24.24 0.44
C ASP A 215 -8.09 23.76 1.22
N PRO A 216 -7.93 23.30 2.47
CA PRO A 216 -9.05 22.92 3.32
C PRO A 216 -10.08 24.05 3.50
N ALA A 217 -9.63 25.32 3.52
CA ALA A 217 -10.52 26.48 3.63
C ALA A 217 -11.45 26.57 2.42
N HIS A 218 -10.92 26.43 1.20
CA HIS A 218 -11.71 26.42 -0.03
C HIS A 218 -12.71 25.25 -0.05
N GLY A 219 -12.29 24.06 0.42
CA GLY A 219 -13.19 22.92 0.54
C GLY A 219 -14.36 23.16 1.50
N GLN A 220 -14.13 23.85 2.62
CA GLN A 220 -15.21 24.23 3.54
C GLN A 220 -16.12 25.31 2.96
N LEU A 221 -15.56 26.27 2.23
CA LEU A 221 -16.33 27.28 1.51
C LEU A 221 -17.24 26.67 0.45
N TYR A 222 -16.72 25.73 -0.34
CA TYR A 222 -17.52 24.93 -1.28
C TYR A 222 -18.66 24.20 -0.56
N ARG A 223 -18.40 23.65 0.62
CA ARG A 223 -19.42 22.98 1.45
C ARG A 223 -20.49 23.96 1.96
N CYS A 224 -20.13 25.20 2.28
CA CYS A 224 -21.10 26.25 2.65
C CYS A 224 -21.98 26.63 1.45
N LEU A 225 -21.37 26.90 0.29
CA LEU A 225 -22.09 27.22 -0.95
C LEU A 225 -23.08 26.10 -1.32
N GLY A 226 -22.65 24.84 -1.28
CA GLY A 226 -23.53 23.69 -1.56
C GLY A 226 -24.69 23.57 -0.58
N ALA A 227 -24.50 23.93 0.69
CA ALA A 227 -25.57 23.90 1.70
C ALA A 227 -26.60 25.04 1.54
N LEU A 228 -26.17 26.22 1.11
CA LEU A 228 -27.07 27.31 0.73
C LEU A 228 -27.87 26.93 -0.51
N HIS A 229 -27.19 26.42 -1.55
CA HIS A 229 -27.80 25.96 -2.80
C HIS A 229 -28.85 24.87 -2.57
N HIS A 230 -28.54 23.84 -1.78
CA HIS A 230 -29.48 22.76 -1.47
C HIS A 230 -30.74 23.27 -0.73
N ARG A 231 -30.64 24.34 0.05
CA ARG A 231 -31.81 24.96 0.73
C ARG A 231 -32.56 25.97 -0.15
N GLY A 232 -32.02 26.31 -1.32
CA GLY A 232 -32.54 27.39 -2.15
C GLY A 232 -32.41 28.77 -1.50
N GLU A 233 -31.48 28.92 -0.54
CA GLU A 233 -31.20 30.20 0.09
C GLU A 233 -30.37 31.08 -0.89
N PRO A 234 -30.59 32.41 -0.90
CA PRO A 234 -29.77 33.30 -1.71
C PRO A 234 -28.30 33.19 -1.28
N ILE A 235 -27.39 33.24 -2.25
CA ILE A 235 -25.95 33.21 -2.00
C ILE A 235 -25.43 34.64 -2.15
N ASP A 236 -25.02 35.21 -1.03
CA ASP A 236 -24.33 36.49 -0.91
C ASP A 236 -23.28 36.43 0.22
N TRP A 237 -22.53 37.51 0.42
CA TRP A 237 -21.50 37.54 1.45
C TRP A 237 -22.05 37.34 2.88
N VAL A 238 -23.25 37.84 3.19
CA VAL A 238 -23.85 37.78 4.54
C VAL A 238 -24.28 36.35 4.84
N THR A 239 -24.96 35.72 3.90
CA THR A 239 -25.45 34.34 3.99
C THR A 239 -24.29 33.35 4.04
N LEU A 240 -23.23 33.56 3.25
CA LEU A 240 -22.03 32.74 3.31
C LEU A 240 -21.27 32.92 4.62
N LEU A 241 -21.14 34.14 5.12
CA LEU A 241 -20.54 34.44 6.43
C LEU A 241 -21.33 33.78 7.56
N TRP A 242 -22.66 33.85 7.52
CA TRP A 242 -23.54 33.21 8.50
C TRP A 242 -23.35 31.69 8.52
N GLU A 243 -23.31 31.05 7.35
CA GLU A 243 -23.07 29.61 7.27
C GLU A 243 -21.67 29.21 7.72
N ALA A 244 -20.65 30.02 7.42
CA ALA A 244 -19.30 29.80 7.91
C ALA A 244 -19.24 29.89 9.44
N GLN A 245 -19.88 30.89 10.05
CA GLN A 245 -19.99 31.04 11.49
C GLN A 245 -20.73 29.86 12.13
N ARG A 246 -21.87 29.46 11.58
CA ARG A 246 -22.69 28.35 12.09
C ARG A 246 -21.92 27.02 12.13
N ARG A 247 -20.95 26.85 11.22
CA ARG A 247 -20.08 25.68 11.14
C ARG A 247 -18.81 25.81 11.98
N GLY A 248 -18.63 26.92 12.72
CA GLY A 248 -17.45 27.19 13.53
C GLY A 248 -16.22 27.60 12.74
N LEU A 249 -16.32 27.80 11.42
CA LEU A 249 -15.14 28.01 10.55
C LEU A 249 -14.38 29.30 10.87
N LEU A 250 -15.11 30.35 11.28
CA LEU A 250 -14.52 31.63 11.70
C LEU A 250 -13.91 31.54 13.10
N ALA A 251 -14.55 30.79 14.01
CA ALA A 251 -14.08 30.60 15.38
C ALA A 251 -12.79 29.77 15.42
N ASP A 252 -12.71 28.75 14.57
CA ASP A 252 -11.54 27.87 14.42
C ASP A 252 -10.43 28.51 13.57
N GLY A 253 -10.66 29.70 13.00
CA GLY A 253 -9.71 30.41 12.15
C GLY A 253 -9.43 29.74 10.79
N THR A 254 -10.24 28.75 10.41
CA THR A 254 -10.08 28.02 9.14
C THR A 254 -10.38 28.88 7.91
N VAL A 255 -11.27 29.86 8.05
CA VAL A 255 -11.67 30.80 7.00
C VAL A 255 -11.68 32.20 7.60
N SER A 256 -11.18 33.20 6.88
CA SER A 256 -11.27 34.60 7.30
C SER A 256 -12.45 35.32 6.64
N SER A 257 -12.97 36.36 7.30
CA SER A 257 -14.00 37.23 6.71
C SER A 257 -13.51 37.87 5.41
N ASP A 258 -12.22 38.23 5.31
CA ASP A 258 -11.64 38.81 4.10
C ASP A 258 -11.66 37.82 2.93
N GLN A 259 -11.41 36.52 3.18
CA GLN A 259 -11.50 35.47 2.15
C GLN A 259 -12.94 35.31 1.62
N LEU A 260 -13.93 35.38 2.50
CA LEU A 260 -15.35 35.31 2.12
C LEU A 260 -15.76 36.47 1.22
N THR A 261 -15.41 37.69 1.63
CA THR A 261 -15.63 38.91 0.84
C THR A 261 -14.92 38.81 -0.52
N ALA A 262 -13.66 38.39 -0.52
CA ALA A 262 -12.83 38.21 -1.71
C ALA A 262 -13.38 37.18 -2.72
N ILE A 263 -14.21 36.22 -2.28
CA ILE A 263 -14.88 35.25 -3.14
C ILE A 263 -16.19 35.82 -3.68
N CYS A 264 -16.96 36.50 -2.85
CA CYS A 264 -18.26 37.07 -3.26
C CYS A 264 -18.09 38.29 -4.20
N ASP A 265 -17.03 39.08 -3.98
CA ASP A 265 -16.68 40.23 -4.83
C ASP A 265 -15.83 39.82 -6.04
N GLY A 266 -15.37 38.56 -6.08
CA GLY A 266 -14.57 38.02 -7.16
C GLY A 266 -15.41 37.71 -8.40
N VAL A 267 -14.88 38.03 -9.58
CA VAL A 267 -15.41 37.51 -10.85
C VAL A 267 -14.48 36.39 -11.30
N GLY A 268 -14.99 35.16 -11.34
CA GLY A 268 -14.25 34.02 -11.83
C GLY A 268 -14.35 33.91 -13.37
N PRO A 269 -13.23 33.84 -14.10
CA PRO A 269 -13.28 33.55 -15.53
C PRO A 269 -13.57 32.06 -15.77
N GLY A 270 -14.43 31.75 -16.74
CA GLY A 270 -14.68 30.38 -17.21
C GLY A 270 -16.04 29.79 -16.79
N SER A 271 -16.21 28.48 -17.04
CA SER A 271 -17.35 27.69 -16.60
C SER A 271 -17.05 26.97 -15.29
N ALA A 272 -18.08 26.72 -14.48
CA ALA A 272 -17.92 25.96 -13.23
C ALA A 272 -17.50 24.52 -13.52
N GLU A 273 -18.04 23.91 -14.59
CA GLU A 273 -17.61 22.60 -15.07
C GLU A 273 -16.10 22.52 -15.34
N TRP A 274 -15.54 23.44 -16.14
CA TRP A 274 -14.12 23.42 -16.51
C TRP A 274 -13.20 23.67 -15.31
N LEU A 275 -13.54 24.64 -14.46
CA LEU A 275 -12.78 24.92 -13.23
C LEU A 275 -12.85 23.74 -12.25
N GLY A 276 -14.04 23.12 -12.11
CA GLY A 276 -14.20 21.92 -11.31
C GLY A 276 -13.37 20.76 -11.84
N GLU A 277 -13.28 20.61 -13.16
CA GLU A 277 -12.45 19.59 -13.81
C GLU A 277 -10.97 19.80 -13.43
N LEU A 278 -10.48 21.04 -13.46
CA LEU A 278 -9.11 21.37 -13.08
C LEU A 278 -8.80 21.05 -11.60
N VAL A 279 -9.75 21.35 -10.71
CA VAL A 279 -9.67 20.98 -9.29
C VAL A 279 -9.63 19.46 -9.13
N MET A 280 -10.45 18.73 -9.89
CA MET A 280 -10.47 17.27 -9.84
C MET A 280 -9.18 16.63 -10.39
N ARG A 281 -8.55 17.17 -11.43
CA ARG A 281 -7.23 16.66 -11.91
C ARG A 281 -6.17 16.82 -10.83
N SER A 282 -6.19 17.98 -10.17
CA SER A 282 -5.34 18.28 -9.04
C SER A 282 -5.63 17.36 -7.84
N SER A 283 -6.90 17.00 -7.61
CA SER A 283 -7.30 16.03 -6.58
C SER A 283 -6.77 14.63 -6.87
N VAL A 284 -6.89 14.14 -8.11
CA VAL A 284 -6.38 12.81 -8.52
C VAL A 284 -4.88 12.72 -8.29
N THR A 285 -4.11 13.67 -8.81
CA THR A 285 -2.64 13.65 -8.69
C THR A 285 -2.18 13.81 -7.24
N ARG A 286 -2.83 14.68 -6.45
CA ARG A 286 -2.55 14.85 -5.01
C ARG A 286 -2.88 13.59 -4.21
N THR A 287 -4.00 12.95 -4.51
CA THR A 287 -4.43 11.71 -3.84
C THR A 287 -3.51 10.56 -4.21
N ALA A 288 -3.11 10.43 -5.48
CA ALA A 288 -2.13 9.45 -5.91
C ALA A 288 -0.77 9.64 -5.23
N ALA A 289 -0.26 10.87 -5.18
CA ALA A 289 1.00 11.19 -4.50
C ALA A 289 0.94 10.90 -2.99
N THR A 290 -0.22 11.07 -2.36
CA THR A 290 -0.44 10.78 -0.93
C THR A 290 -0.54 9.28 -0.67
N SER A 291 -1.31 8.56 -1.48
CA SER A 291 -1.45 7.10 -1.43
C SER A 291 -0.09 6.42 -1.61
N ALA A 292 0.68 6.86 -2.61
CA ALA A 292 2.02 6.35 -2.88
C ALA A 292 3.00 6.54 -1.71
N ARG A 293 2.97 7.70 -1.04
CA ARG A 293 3.78 7.94 0.16
C ARG A 293 3.37 7.06 1.33
N ALA A 294 2.07 6.88 1.55
CA ALA A 294 1.56 5.99 2.59
C ALA A 294 1.99 4.53 2.34
N ILE A 295 1.85 4.04 1.12
CA ILE A 295 2.26 2.67 0.73
C ILE A 295 3.77 2.50 0.88
N ARG A 296 4.56 3.50 0.46
CA ARG A 296 6.01 3.48 0.66
C ARG A 296 6.39 3.40 2.14
N ALA A 297 5.76 4.21 2.99
CA ALA A 297 6.03 4.18 4.43
C ALA A 297 5.64 2.84 5.07
N LEU A 298 4.57 2.20 4.60
CA LEU A 298 4.20 0.85 5.01
C LEU A 298 5.26 -0.17 4.54
N ALA A 299 5.73 -0.07 3.30
CA ALA A 299 6.70 -1.02 2.74
C ALA A 299 8.10 -0.88 3.35
N GLU A 300 8.51 0.32 3.76
CA GLU A 300 9.77 0.57 4.47
C GLU A 300 9.73 0.05 5.93
N ASN A 301 8.54 -0.25 6.47
CA ASN A 301 8.41 -0.87 7.79
C ASN A 301 8.61 -2.39 7.71
N GLU A 302 9.85 -2.85 7.85
CA GLU A 302 10.25 -4.27 7.82
C GLU A 302 9.59 -5.13 8.93
N ALA A 303 8.97 -4.52 9.95
CA ALA A 303 8.25 -5.26 10.99
C ALA A 303 6.85 -5.73 10.55
N LEU A 304 6.32 -5.22 9.44
CA LEU A 304 5.02 -5.64 8.92
C LEU A 304 5.14 -6.97 8.17
N ALA A 305 4.27 -7.92 8.49
CA ALA A 305 4.17 -9.15 7.71
C ALA A 305 3.66 -8.84 6.28
N PRO A 306 4.11 -9.56 5.23
CA PRO A 306 3.73 -9.25 3.84
C PRO A 306 2.22 -9.21 3.61
N GLY A 307 1.46 -10.12 4.22
CA GLY A 307 0.00 -10.12 4.11
C GLY A 307 -0.66 -8.85 4.66
N GLN A 308 -0.14 -8.32 5.76
CA GLN A 308 -0.62 -7.07 6.34
C GLN A 308 -0.19 -5.88 5.49
N LEU A 309 1.06 -5.87 5.01
CA LEU A 309 1.57 -4.85 4.08
C LEU A 309 0.67 -4.76 2.84
N ILE A 310 0.37 -5.89 2.21
CA ILE A 310 -0.46 -5.95 0.99
C ILE A 310 -1.86 -5.39 1.27
N ASN A 311 -2.52 -5.82 2.34
CA ASN A 311 -3.87 -5.37 2.67
C ASN A 311 -3.93 -3.89 3.07
N HIS A 312 -2.94 -3.40 3.82
CA HIS A 312 -2.83 -1.98 4.15
C HIS A 312 -2.52 -1.14 2.91
N ALA A 313 -1.70 -1.64 1.98
CA ALA A 313 -1.39 -0.96 0.73
C ALA A 313 -2.62 -0.88 -0.20
N LEU A 314 -3.42 -1.94 -0.30
CA LEU A 314 -4.70 -1.93 -1.01
C LEU A 314 -5.67 -0.91 -0.40
N HIS A 315 -5.75 -0.84 0.93
CA HIS A 315 -6.56 0.19 1.59
C HIS A 315 -6.06 1.60 1.29
N ALA A 316 -4.74 1.82 1.27
CA ALA A 316 -4.14 3.11 0.95
C ALA A 316 -4.40 3.57 -0.49
N LEU A 317 -4.73 2.67 -1.43
CA LEU A 317 -5.17 3.02 -2.78
C LEU A 317 -6.66 3.40 -2.87
N GLY A 318 -7.48 2.99 -1.90
CA GLY A 318 -8.93 3.22 -1.90
C GLY A 318 -9.34 4.67 -2.16
N PRO A 319 -8.75 5.68 -1.49
CA PRO A 319 -9.08 7.08 -1.76
C PRO A 319 -8.83 7.50 -3.22
N LEU A 320 -7.80 6.96 -3.87
CA LEU A 320 -7.51 7.26 -5.27
C LEU A 320 -8.56 6.64 -6.19
N ASP A 321 -9.00 5.41 -5.91
CA ASP A 321 -10.06 4.74 -6.67
C ASP A 321 -11.42 5.47 -6.52
N GLU A 322 -11.71 6.01 -5.34
CA GLU A 322 -12.88 6.86 -5.09
C GLU A 322 -12.84 8.17 -5.90
N VAL A 323 -11.69 8.85 -5.98
CA VAL A 323 -11.57 10.07 -6.79
C VAL A 323 -11.64 9.72 -8.29
N ARG A 324 -11.02 8.62 -8.72
CA ARG A 324 -11.04 8.15 -10.10
C ARG A 324 -12.45 7.81 -10.58
N THR A 325 -13.23 7.08 -9.79
CA THR A 325 -14.61 6.72 -10.16
C THR A 325 -15.49 7.96 -10.32
N ARG A 326 -15.34 8.96 -9.45
CA ARG A 326 -16.02 10.25 -9.58
C ARG A 326 -15.57 11.03 -10.82
N TRP A 327 -14.26 11.06 -11.10
CA TRP A 327 -13.69 11.67 -12.30
C TRP A 327 -14.26 11.06 -13.59
N GLN A 328 -14.33 9.72 -13.66
CA GLN A 328 -14.86 9.00 -14.82
C GLN A 328 -16.35 9.25 -15.01
N ALA A 329 -17.13 9.27 -13.91
CA ALA A 329 -18.54 9.60 -13.95
C ALA A 329 -18.81 11.03 -14.45
N ALA A 330 -17.95 11.99 -14.11
CA ALA A 330 -18.05 13.37 -14.59
C ALA A 330 -17.76 13.49 -16.10
N ASN A 331 -16.76 12.76 -16.60
CA ASN A 331 -16.28 12.87 -17.98
C ASN A 331 -16.98 11.91 -18.97
N GLY A 332 -17.95 11.12 -18.53
CA GLY A 332 -18.66 10.15 -19.37
C GLY A 332 -17.76 9.05 -19.94
N LEU A 333 -16.54 8.88 -19.40
CA LEU A 333 -15.60 7.84 -19.81
C LEU A 333 -16.05 6.51 -19.17
N PRO A 334 -16.18 5.42 -19.95
CA PRO A 334 -16.53 4.12 -19.38
C PRO A 334 -15.52 3.75 -18.29
N THR A 335 -16.01 3.17 -17.19
CA THR A 335 -15.17 2.60 -16.14
C THR A 335 -14.26 1.54 -16.76
N SER A 336 -12.99 1.89 -16.96
CA SER A 336 -11.97 0.90 -17.26
C SER A 336 -11.87 0.00 -16.04
N THR A 337 -12.55 -1.14 -16.08
CA THR A 337 -12.25 -2.29 -15.21
C THR A 337 -10.73 -2.47 -15.23
N PRO A 338 -10.06 -2.56 -14.08
CA PRO A 338 -8.62 -2.78 -14.05
C PRO A 338 -8.33 -3.99 -14.93
N THR A 339 -7.57 -3.78 -16.00
CA THR A 339 -7.12 -4.86 -16.88
C THR A 339 -6.31 -5.80 -16.00
N ALA A 340 -6.93 -6.91 -15.62
CA ALA A 340 -6.22 -7.98 -14.94
C ALA A 340 -5.01 -8.32 -15.82
N PRO A 341 -3.77 -8.27 -15.29
CA PRO A 341 -2.63 -8.75 -16.05
C PRO A 341 -2.93 -10.19 -16.48
N ALA A 342 -2.71 -10.48 -17.77
CA ALA A 342 -2.85 -11.84 -18.27
C ALA A 342 -2.02 -12.77 -17.39
N PRO A 343 -2.58 -13.90 -16.91
CA PRO A 343 -1.84 -14.80 -16.03
C PRO A 343 -0.62 -15.31 -16.79
N SER A 344 0.57 -14.93 -16.35
CA SER A 344 1.81 -15.55 -16.79
C SER A 344 1.83 -16.96 -16.18
N SER A 345 1.56 -17.96 -17.02
CA SER A 345 1.36 -19.36 -16.66
C SER A 345 2.62 -20.11 -16.19
N ASN A 346 3.64 -19.43 -15.66
CA ASN A 346 4.93 -20.03 -15.29
C ASN A 346 5.26 -19.92 -13.80
N GLY A 347 4.27 -20.17 -12.93
CA GLY A 347 4.46 -20.34 -11.49
C GLY A 347 4.08 -21.75 -11.02
N PRO A 348 4.84 -22.38 -10.11
CA PRO A 348 4.50 -23.70 -9.56
C PRO A 348 3.17 -23.64 -8.76
N PRO A 349 2.44 -24.76 -8.64
CA PRO A 349 1.06 -24.76 -8.13
C PRO A 349 0.93 -24.26 -6.68
N PRO A 350 -0.14 -23.52 -6.35
CA PRO A 350 -0.37 -22.88 -5.04
C PRO A 350 -0.37 -23.88 -3.86
N ALA A 351 -0.69 -25.15 -4.12
CA ALA A 351 -0.76 -26.22 -3.12
C ALA A 351 0.57 -26.47 -2.38
N ARG A 352 1.74 -26.21 -3.00
CA ARG A 352 3.05 -26.38 -2.34
C ARG A 352 3.40 -25.23 -1.39
N VAL A 353 2.86 -24.03 -1.64
CA VAL A 353 3.07 -22.85 -0.78
C VAL A 353 2.17 -22.91 0.46
N HIS A 354 0.94 -23.44 0.33
CA HIS A 354 -0.01 -23.61 1.44
C HIS A 354 0.50 -24.47 2.60
N ALA A 355 1.18 -25.59 2.32
CA ALA A 355 1.76 -26.44 3.37
C ALA A 355 2.91 -25.74 4.12
N ALA A 356 3.62 -24.83 3.46
CA ALA A 356 4.68 -24.02 4.05
C ALA A 356 4.13 -22.79 4.80
N LEU A 357 2.95 -22.28 4.44
CA LEU A 357 2.33 -21.05 4.98
C LEU A 357 1.45 -21.25 6.23
N ALA A 358 1.19 -22.50 6.65
CA ALA A 358 0.29 -22.82 7.76
C ALA A 358 0.67 -22.24 9.15
N ARG A 359 1.85 -21.62 9.30
CA ARG A 359 2.27 -20.96 10.56
C ARG A 359 1.86 -19.49 10.69
N SER A 360 1.31 -18.88 9.65
CA SER A 360 0.91 -17.46 9.65
C SER A 360 -0.54 -17.22 10.09
N ALA A 361 -1.28 -18.27 10.45
CA ALA A 361 -2.59 -18.08 11.08
C ALA A 361 -2.40 -17.54 12.50
N PRO A 362 -3.06 -16.44 12.91
CA PRO A 362 -3.06 -16.02 14.29
C PRO A 362 -3.65 -17.15 15.12
N ARG A 363 -2.90 -17.62 16.11
CA ARG A 363 -3.37 -18.59 17.09
C ARG A 363 -4.66 -18.02 17.70
N PRO A 364 -5.81 -18.71 17.66
CA PRO A 364 -6.98 -18.23 18.40
C PRO A 364 -6.57 -18.11 19.86
N VAL A 365 -6.79 -16.92 20.43
CA VAL A 365 -6.61 -16.70 21.87
C VAL A 365 -7.48 -17.72 22.57
N SER A 366 -6.86 -18.66 23.28
CA SER A 366 -7.59 -19.60 24.14
C SER A 366 -8.52 -18.77 25.03
N PRO A 367 -9.83 -19.10 25.12
CA PRO A 367 -10.69 -18.42 26.07
C PRO A 367 -10.09 -18.60 27.47
N PRO A 368 -10.19 -17.58 28.35
CA PRO A 368 -9.66 -17.69 29.70
C PRO A 368 -10.29 -18.90 30.37
N SER A 369 -9.44 -19.79 30.92
CA SER A 369 -9.87 -20.93 31.72
C SER A 369 -10.98 -20.49 32.66
N ALA A 370 -12.15 -21.11 32.51
CA ALA A 370 -13.24 -20.97 33.44
C ALA A 370 -12.68 -21.21 34.85
N ARG A 371 -12.89 -20.23 35.74
CA ARG A 371 -12.57 -20.34 37.16
C ARG A 371 -13.16 -21.66 37.68
N PRO A 372 -12.43 -22.45 38.47
CA PRO A 372 -13.03 -23.62 39.10
C PRO A 372 -14.20 -23.16 39.96
N SER A 373 -15.34 -23.78 39.71
CA SER A 373 -16.60 -23.58 40.42
C SER A 373 -16.37 -23.73 41.93
N SER A 374 -16.84 -22.75 42.69
CA SER A 374 -16.87 -22.78 44.15
C SER A 374 -17.58 -24.05 44.63
N ALA A 375 -16.90 -24.82 45.47
CA ALA A 375 -17.47 -25.95 46.19
C ALA A 375 -18.67 -25.52 47.05
N PRO A 376 -19.70 -26.36 47.24
CA PRO A 376 -20.82 -26.04 48.11
C PRO A 376 -20.38 -26.13 49.58
N HIS A 377 -20.61 -25.07 50.34
CA HIS A 377 -20.52 -25.08 51.80
C HIS A 377 -21.54 -26.07 52.41
N PRO A 378 -21.18 -26.83 53.45
CA PRO A 378 -22.14 -27.66 54.15
C PRO A 378 -23.07 -26.79 55.00
N ALA A 379 -24.37 -27.09 54.91
CA ALA A 379 -25.43 -26.42 55.67
C ALA A 379 -25.27 -26.66 57.17
N VAL A 380 -25.26 -25.57 57.94
CA VAL A 380 -25.29 -25.57 59.40
C VAL A 380 -26.69 -26.00 59.87
N ALA A 381 -26.75 -27.14 60.56
CA ALA A 381 -27.94 -27.59 61.27
C ALA A 381 -28.19 -26.71 62.51
N ARG A 382 -29.37 -26.11 62.59
CA ARG A 382 -29.89 -25.44 63.80
C ARG A 382 -30.35 -26.50 64.82
N PRO A 383 -30.02 -26.39 66.12
CA PRO A 383 -30.71 -27.13 67.16
C PRO A 383 -31.99 -26.39 67.59
N PRO A 384 -32.98 -27.11 68.16
CA PRO A 384 -34.29 -26.56 68.46
C PRO A 384 -34.32 -25.79 69.78
N SER A 385 -35.23 -24.82 69.81
CA SER A 385 -35.65 -24.05 70.96
C SER A 385 -36.32 -24.89 72.05
N ARG A 386 -35.90 -24.68 73.30
CA ARG A 386 -36.67 -24.82 74.54
C ARG A 386 -36.21 -23.65 75.42
N GLY A 387 -37.01 -22.77 76.02
CA GLY A 387 -38.38 -22.92 76.52
C GLY A 387 -38.33 -22.80 78.04
N HIS A 388 -38.58 -21.58 78.54
CA HIS A 388 -38.96 -21.11 79.89
C HIS A 388 -38.58 -21.90 81.18
N GLY A 389 -38.10 -21.14 82.16
CA GLY A 389 -37.97 -21.53 83.58
C GLY A 389 -37.03 -20.60 84.31
#